data_AF-I0IH95-F1
#
_entry.id   AF-I0IH95-F1
#
_cell.length_a   1.000
_cell.length_b   1.000
_cell.length_c   1.000
_cell.angle_alpha   90.00
_cell.angle_beta   90.00
_cell.angle_gamma   90.00
#
_symmetry.space_group_name_H-M   'P 1'
#
loop_
_entity.id
_entity.type
_entity.pdbx_description
1 polymer ?
#
loop_
_entity_poly.entity_id
_entity_poly.type
_entity_poly.pdbx_seq_one_letter_code
_entity_poly.pdbx_strand_id
1 'polypeptide(L)'
;MFRPTPLATAAVAAAAALPGAADTLDLDLVADDGSRFIEYFSGVFAELGQPRPDGSGGVASGADAFFDLSAESAAFQADPFGNEATAHAVPPFGGPATVFDNGRAFSASYTLDYDDSGLAGGTGVASVTGLALDFTRDVAGGTDATIFASDYTTTVSGVVGTATFVQGEAASVAVEAQVALQFPGSTPLSGTFRLTGDRFALAVDDSLETGFGSARYVWDLTGSVANVPEPASAALLAAGGLLLGARRRRA
;
A
#
# COMPACT_ATOMS: atom_id res chain seq x y z
N MET A 1 39.77 -59.78 -33.05
CA MET A 1 38.51 -59.56 -32.31
C MET A 1 38.60 -58.19 -31.67
N PHE A 2 38.17 -57.14 -32.38
CA PHE A 2 38.28 -55.73 -31.93
C PHE A 2 36.98 -55.34 -31.23
N ARG A 3 37.06 -54.86 -29.98
CA ARG A 3 35.92 -54.33 -29.23
C ARG A 3 35.85 -52.81 -29.45
N PRO A 4 34.73 -52.24 -29.94
CA PRO A 4 34.58 -50.80 -30.07
C PRO A 4 34.34 -50.16 -28.69
N THR A 5 35.10 -49.11 -28.38
CA THR A 5 34.93 -48.27 -27.19
C THR A 5 33.79 -47.28 -27.43
N PRO A 6 32.75 -47.20 -26.57
CA PRO A 6 31.70 -46.21 -26.74
C PRO A 6 32.22 -44.82 -26.37
N LEU A 7 32.24 -43.91 -27.35
CA LEU A 7 32.43 -42.48 -27.12
C LEU A 7 31.19 -41.94 -26.42
N ALA A 8 31.32 -41.60 -25.13
CA ALA A 8 30.29 -40.86 -24.41
C ALA A 8 30.39 -39.38 -24.79
N THR A 9 29.55 -38.95 -25.74
CA THR A 9 29.39 -37.54 -26.10
C THR A 9 28.66 -36.85 -24.96
N ALA A 10 29.38 -36.14 -24.09
CA ALA A 10 28.79 -35.24 -23.13
C ALA A 10 28.22 -34.02 -23.87
N ALA A 11 26.91 -34.02 -24.10
CA ALA A 11 26.20 -32.84 -24.58
C ALA A 11 26.17 -31.80 -23.45
N VAL A 12 27.09 -30.84 -23.52
CA VAL A 12 27.03 -29.63 -22.69
C VAL A 12 25.87 -28.79 -23.25
N ALA A 13 24.70 -28.91 -22.63
CA ALA A 13 23.60 -27.99 -22.88
C ALA A 13 24.02 -26.62 -22.36
N ALA A 14 24.41 -25.73 -23.28
CA ALA A 14 24.56 -24.32 -22.97
C ALA A 14 23.17 -23.77 -22.64
N ALA A 15 22.87 -23.66 -21.36
CA ALA A 15 21.73 -22.87 -20.90
C ALA A 15 22.04 -21.41 -21.27
N ALA A 16 21.42 -20.93 -22.35
CA ALA A 16 21.43 -19.51 -22.66
C ALA A 16 20.76 -18.80 -21.48
N ALA A 17 21.53 -17.99 -20.75
CA ALA A 17 20.95 -17.06 -19.80
C ALA A 17 20.09 -16.08 -20.61
N LEU A 18 18.78 -16.24 -20.54
CA LEU A 18 17.86 -15.23 -21.05
C LEU A 18 18.13 -13.95 -20.25
N PRO A 19 18.18 -12.77 -20.89
CA PRO A 19 18.20 -11.52 -20.14
C PRO A 19 17.01 -11.53 -19.17
N GLY A 20 17.27 -11.25 -17.90
CA GLY A 20 16.21 -11.14 -16.88
C GLY A 20 15.15 -10.18 -17.39
N ALA A 21 13.91 -10.66 -17.45
CA ALA A 21 12.80 -9.85 -17.86
C ALA A 21 12.35 -9.06 -16.64
N ALA A 22 12.14 -7.75 -16.81
CA ALA A 22 11.28 -7.06 -15.86
C ALA A 22 9.89 -7.70 -15.99
N ASP A 23 9.29 -8.03 -14.87
CA ASP A 23 7.93 -8.54 -14.78
C ASP A 23 7.14 -7.71 -13.76
N THR A 24 5.81 -7.84 -13.79
CA THR A 24 4.90 -7.00 -13.02
C THR A 24 4.05 -7.85 -12.08
N LEU A 25 3.93 -7.42 -10.83
CA LEU A 25 3.05 -7.98 -9.82
C LEU A 25 1.93 -6.96 -9.54
N ASP A 26 0.69 -7.36 -9.76
CA ASP A 26 -0.48 -6.59 -9.33
C ASP A 26 -0.58 -6.62 -7.79
N LEU A 27 -1.02 -5.53 -7.16
CA LEU A 27 -1.21 -5.44 -5.71
C LEU A 27 -2.69 -5.15 -5.40
N ASP A 28 -3.34 -6.10 -4.74
CA ASP A 28 -4.74 -5.97 -4.32
C ASP A 28 -4.81 -5.30 -2.94
N LEU A 29 -4.64 -3.97 -2.90
CA LEU A 29 -4.63 -3.21 -1.65
C LEU A 29 -6.03 -3.12 -1.01
N VAL A 30 -6.11 -3.39 0.29
CA VAL A 30 -7.31 -3.24 1.11
C VAL A 30 -6.95 -2.43 2.35
N ALA A 31 -7.48 -1.21 2.47
CA ALA A 31 -7.29 -0.38 3.64
C ALA A 31 -8.03 -0.96 4.87
N ASP A 32 -7.43 -0.82 6.05
CA ASP A 32 -8.04 -1.20 7.32
C ASP A 32 -8.96 -0.09 7.84
N ASP A 33 -9.95 -0.50 8.63
CA ASP A 33 -10.70 0.41 9.51
C ASP A 33 -9.72 1.26 10.34
N GLY A 34 -10.03 2.55 10.48
CA GLY A 34 -9.16 3.53 11.13
C GLY A 34 -8.21 4.28 10.18
N SER A 35 -8.16 3.92 8.89
CA SER A 35 -7.46 4.73 7.87
C SER A 35 -8.13 6.10 7.71
N ARG A 36 -7.34 7.16 7.59
CA ARG A 36 -7.82 8.55 7.68
C ARG A 36 -7.43 9.42 6.50
N PHE A 37 -8.33 10.35 6.23
CA PHE A 37 -8.09 11.52 5.41
C PHE A 37 -8.41 12.75 6.23
N ILE A 38 -7.49 13.70 6.31
CA ILE A 38 -7.63 14.90 7.14
C ILE A 38 -7.54 16.15 6.27
N GLU A 39 -8.48 17.06 6.41
CA GLU A 39 -8.47 18.41 5.84
C GLU A 39 -8.36 19.43 6.97
N TYR A 40 -7.18 20.04 7.13
CA TYR A 40 -6.95 21.02 8.19
C TYR A 40 -7.65 22.36 7.97
N PHE A 41 -8.01 22.70 6.73
CA PHE A 41 -8.63 24.00 6.42
C PHE A 41 -10.03 24.13 7.03
N SER A 42 -10.86 23.11 6.84
CA SER A 42 -12.20 23.02 7.44
C SER A 42 -12.17 22.43 8.85
N GLY A 43 -11.03 21.87 9.26
CA GLY A 43 -10.87 21.24 10.57
C GLY A 43 -11.61 19.91 10.63
N VAL A 44 -11.62 19.11 9.56
CA VAL A 44 -12.36 17.84 9.52
C VAL A 44 -11.48 16.66 9.10
N PHE A 45 -11.90 15.46 9.44
CA PHE A 45 -11.35 14.22 8.91
C PHE A 45 -12.46 13.22 8.54
N ALA A 46 -12.15 12.34 7.60
CA ALA A 46 -12.92 11.13 7.33
C ALA A 46 -12.10 9.92 7.80
N GLU A 47 -12.77 8.91 8.35
CA GLU A 47 -12.15 7.68 8.83
C GLU A 47 -12.88 6.47 8.24
N LEU A 48 -12.13 5.55 7.65
CA LEU A 48 -12.66 4.30 7.12
C LEU A 48 -13.17 3.41 8.25
N GLY A 49 -14.31 2.77 8.05
CA GLY A 49 -14.95 1.91 9.05
C GLY A 49 -15.83 2.67 10.05
N GLN A 50 -15.87 4.00 9.97
CA GLN A 50 -16.69 4.87 10.83
C GLN A 50 -17.86 5.44 10.02
N PRO A 51 -19.02 4.78 10.05
CA PRO A 51 -20.07 5.11 9.10
C PRO A 51 -20.88 6.33 9.55
N ARG A 52 -21.42 7.07 8.58
CA ARG A 52 -22.19 8.28 8.85
C ARG A 52 -23.48 7.99 9.65
N PRO A 53 -23.72 8.69 10.77
CA PRO A 53 -25.03 8.66 11.42
C PRO A 53 -26.10 9.21 10.46
N ASP A 54 -27.20 8.48 10.25
CA ASP A 54 -28.28 8.87 9.32
C ASP A 54 -29.23 9.94 9.89
N GLY A 55 -28.94 10.48 11.07
CA GLY A 55 -29.77 11.44 11.78
C GLY A 55 -31.02 10.84 12.45
N SER A 56 -31.34 9.57 12.20
CA SER A 56 -32.39 8.80 12.86
C SER A 56 -31.86 7.83 13.94
N GLY A 57 -30.54 7.85 14.16
CA GLY A 57 -29.84 6.90 15.03
C GLY A 57 -29.45 5.60 14.31
N GLY A 58 -29.69 5.51 13.00
CA GLY A 58 -29.18 4.46 12.14
C GLY A 58 -27.89 4.88 11.42
N VAL A 59 -27.41 3.98 10.58
CA VAL A 59 -26.15 4.12 9.84
C VAL A 59 -26.47 4.32 8.36
N ALA A 60 -26.08 5.46 7.80
CA ALA A 60 -26.23 5.70 6.37
C ALA A 60 -25.26 4.77 5.61
N SER A 61 -25.78 3.88 4.78
CA SER A 61 -24.96 2.97 4.00
C SER A 61 -24.19 3.72 2.91
N GLY A 62 -22.87 3.52 2.84
CA GLY A 62 -22.04 3.91 1.69
C GLY A 62 -21.53 5.35 1.64
N ALA A 63 -21.61 6.10 2.75
CA ALA A 63 -20.96 7.41 2.86
C ALA A 63 -20.19 7.52 4.18
N ASP A 64 -19.02 8.15 4.14
CA ASP A 64 -18.24 8.41 5.36
C ASP A 64 -18.89 9.49 6.21
N ALA A 65 -18.64 9.35 7.51
CA ALA A 65 -18.77 10.47 8.41
C ALA A 65 -17.58 11.42 8.23
N PHE A 66 -17.85 12.72 8.28
CA PHE A 66 -16.82 13.72 8.55
C PHE A 66 -16.89 14.10 10.02
N PHE A 67 -15.72 14.12 10.65
CA PHE A 67 -15.55 14.40 12.06
C PHE A 67 -14.74 15.66 12.24
N ASP A 68 -15.08 16.46 13.25
CA ASP A 68 -14.34 17.68 13.57
C ASP A 68 -13.00 17.34 14.28
N LEU A 69 -11.88 17.86 13.77
CA LEU A 69 -10.55 17.74 14.38
C LEU A 69 -10.48 18.39 15.76
N SER A 70 -11.27 19.45 16.01
CA SER A 70 -11.33 20.08 17.33
C SER A 70 -11.95 19.15 18.38
N ALA A 71 -12.87 18.26 17.98
CA ALA A 71 -13.41 17.23 18.86
C ALA A 71 -12.35 16.18 19.23
N GLU A 72 -11.44 15.87 18.32
CA GLU A 72 -10.31 14.96 18.57
C GLU A 72 -9.32 15.56 19.59
N SER A 73 -9.03 16.87 19.48
CA SER A 73 -8.15 17.57 20.44
C SER A 73 -8.71 17.57 21.87
N ALA A 74 -10.04 17.61 22.03
CA ALA A 74 -10.70 17.55 23.32
C ALA A 74 -10.79 16.12 23.85
N ALA A 75 -11.02 15.13 22.98
CA ALA A 75 -11.07 13.71 23.34
C ALA A 75 -9.70 13.17 23.77
N PHE A 76 -8.64 13.48 23.02
CA PHE A 76 -7.27 13.05 23.32
C PHE A 76 -6.72 13.67 24.60
N GLN A 77 -7.16 14.89 24.96
CA GLN A 77 -6.80 15.51 26.25
C GLN A 77 -7.66 15.05 27.43
N ALA A 78 -8.90 14.60 27.20
CA ALA A 78 -9.83 14.29 28.29
C ALA A 78 -9.84 12.81 28.72
N ASP A 79 -9.58 11.86 27.81
CA ASP A 79 -9.52 10.45 28.17
C ASP A 79 -8.67 9.62 27.19
N PRO A 80 -7.41 9.25 27.53
CA PRO A 80 -6.57 8.42 26.67
C PRO A 80 -7.05 6.95 26.57
N PHE A 81 -8.11 6.57 27.30
CA PHE A 81 -8.66 5.21 27.30
C PHE A 81 -10.20 5.16 27.24
N GLY A 82 -10.88 6.28 26.95
CA GLY A 82 -12.32 6.39 27.12
C GLY A 82 -13.08 6.62 25.83
N ASN A 83 -14.02 5.71 25.59
CA ASN A 83 -15.22 5.81 24.76
C ASN A 83 -15.33 7.10 23.93
N GLU A 84 -15.07 6.91 22.63
CA GLU A 84 -15.31 7.82 21.52
C GLU A 84 -16.19 9.00 21.88
N ALA A 85 -15.55 10.17 21.94
CA ALA A 85 -16.23 11.45 21.92
C ALA A 85 -17.34 11.39 20.87
N THR A 86 -18.52 11.86 21.25
CA THR A 86 -19.70 11.92 20.40
C THR A 86 -19.32 12.69 19.16
N ALA A 87 -18.92 11.96 18.13
CA ALA A 87 -18.26 12.53 16.99
C ALA A 87 -19.35 13.34 16.26
N HIS A 88 -19.29 14.66 16.40
CA HIS A 88 -20.27 15.53 15.78
C HIS A 88 -20.04 15.41 14.28
N ALA A 89 -20.89 14.64 13.62
CA ALA A 89 -20.90 14.57 12.17
C ALA A 89 -21.12 15.98 11.63
N VAL A 90 -20.05 16.63 11.18
CA VAL A 90 -20.15 17.95 10.58
C VAL A 90 -20.61 17.71 9.15
N PRO A 91 -21.66 18.40 8.66
CA PRO A 91 -21.98 18.32 7.25
C PRO A 91 -20.73 18.78 6.46
N PRO A 92 -20.18 17.95 5.56
CA PRO A 92 -19.06 18.36 4.72
C PRO A 92 -19.38 19.68 4.01
N PHE A 93 -18.42 20.60 4.01
CA PHE A 93 -18.49 21.80 3.17
C PHE A 93 -18.53 21.33 1.70
N GLY A 94 -19.67 21.47 1.03
CA GLY A 94 -19.83 21.09 -0.39
C GLY A 94 -20.91 20.06 -0.69
N GLY A 95 -21.55 19.46 0.31
CA GLY A 95 -22.58 18.43 0.12
C GLY A 95 -22.07 17.02 0.42
N PRO A 96 -22.86 15.96 0.19
CA PRO A 96 -22.48 14.59 0.55
C PRO A 96 -21.25 14.14 -0.25
N ALA A 97 -20.06 14.29 0.34
CA ALA A 97 -18.83 13.73 -0.16
C ALA A 97 -18.63 12.34 0.45
N THR A 98 -18.12 11.40 -0.34
CA THR A 98 -17.56 10.14 0.13
C THR A 98 -16.06 10.20 -0.13
N VAL A 99 -15.25 10.05 0.90
CA VAL A 99 -13.78 10.05 0.79
C VAL A 99 -13.27 8.62 0.61
N PHE A 100 -13.85 7.69 1.34
CA PHE A 100 -13.65 6.27 1.31
C PHE A 100 -14.97 5.58 0.98
N ASP A 101 -14.98 4.74 -0.05
CA ASP A 101 -16.07 3.78 -0.21
C ASP A 101 -15.97 2.74 0.92
N ASN A 102 -16.69 2.96 2.03
CA ASN A 102 -16.67 2.04 3.18
C ASN A 102 -16.88 0.58 2.76
N GLY A 103 -15.94 -0.29 3.14
CA GLY A 103 -15.98 -1.72 2.85
C GLY A 103 -15.58 -2.12 1.42
N ARG A 104 -15.01 -1.19 0.63
CA ARG A 104 -14.51 -1.49 -0.72
C ARG A 104 -12.98 -1.59 -0.72
N ALA A 105 -12.46 -2.64 -1.34
CA ALA A 105 -11.04 -2.72 -1.68
C ALA A 105 -10.67 -1.57 -2.62
N PHE A 106 -9.44 -1.05 -2.51
CA PHE A 106 -8.93 -0.09 -3.47
C PHE A 106 -8.94 -0.77 -4.85
N SER A 107 -9.47 -0.06 -5.85
CA SER A 107 -9.69 -0.61 -7.17
C SER A 107 -8.37 -0.97 -7.86
N ALA A 108 -8.40 -2.08 -8.59
CA ALA A 108 -7.26 -2.88 -9.03
C ALA A 108 -6.29 -2.16 -10.01
N SER A 109 -5.46 -1.23 -9.56
CA SER A 109 -4.49 -0.55 -10.42
C SER A 109 -3.15 -0.23 -9.74
N TYR A 110 -2.79 -0.98 -8.70
CA TYR A 110 -1.46 -0.87 -8.08
C TYR A 110 -0.57 -1.96 -8.63
N THR A 111 0.60 -1.59 -9.16
CA THR A 111 1.54 -2.56 -9.74
C THR A 111 2.95 -2.35 -9.22
N LEU A 112 3.68 -3.45 -9.10
CA LEU A 112 5.06 -3.50 -8.68
C LEU A 112 5.89 -4.15 -9.78
N ASP A 113 6.87 -3.43 -10.30
CA ASP A 113 7.80 -3.98 -11.29
C ASP A 113 9.03 -4.56 -10.58
N TYR A 114 9.49 -5.73 -11.01
CA TYR A 114 10.61 -6.42 -10.39
C TYR A 114 11.57 -7.03 -11.42
N ASP A 115 12.84 -7.14 -11.03
CA ASP A 115 13.90 -7.82 -11.80
C ASP A 115 13.90 -9.32 -11.46
N ASP A 116 13.42 -10.13 -12.40
CA ASP A 116 13.29 -11.57 -12.25
C ASP A 116 14.60 -12.36 -12.42
N SER A 117 15.72 -11.68 -12.71
CA SER A 117 17.01 -12.34 -13.01
C SER A 117 17.54 -13.22 -11.87
N GLY A 118 17.08 -12.96 -10.64
CA GLY A 118 17.37 -13.75 -9.45
C GLY A 118 16.48 -14.99 -9.22
N LEU A 119 15.46 -15.21 -10.05
CA LEU A 119 14.47 -16.28 -9.87
C LEU A 119 14.85 -17.54 -10.65
N ALA A 120 15.10 -18.64 -9.94
CA ALA A 120 15.36 -19.95 -10.53
C ALA A 120 14.07 -20.79 -10.52
N GLY A 121 13.45 -20.97 -11.69
CA GLY A 121 12.17 -21.69 -11.79
C GLY A 121 11.04 -21.02 -10.98
N GLY A 122 10.98 -19.68 -11.02
CA GLY A 122 10.01 -18.88 -10.27
C GLY A 122 10.25 -18.84 -8.76
N THR A 123 11.40 -19.32 -8.28
CA THR A 123 11.74 -19.31 -6.86
C THR A 123 13.00 -18.50 -6.63
N GLY A 124 12.97 -17.55 -5.69
CA GLY A 124 14.12 -16.70 -5.40
C GLY A 124 13.71 -15.35 -4.83
N VAL A 125 14.65 -14.41 -4.88
CA VAL A 125 14.42 -13.01 -4.50
C VAL A 125 14.65 -12.15 -5.73
N ALA A 126 13.67 -11.32 -6.06
CA ALA A 126 13.73 -10.31 -7.08
C ALA A 126 13.90 -8.92 -6.45
N SER A 127 14.64 -8.04 -7.12
CA SER A 127 14.74 -6.64 -6.71
C SER A 127 13.54 -5.88 -7.27
N VAL A 128 12.91 -5.03 -6.47
CA VAL A 128 11.82 -4.16 -6.95
C VAL A 128 12.43 -2.96 -7.66
N THR A 129 11.95 -2.68 -8.86
CA THR A 129 12.48 -1.63 -9.75
C THR A 129 11.47 -0.52 -10.03
N GLY A 130 10.18 -0.77 -9.80
CA GLY A 130 9.10 0.19 -10.04
C GLY A 130 7.90 -0.05 -9.13
N LEU A 131 7.13 1.01 -8.92
CA LEU A 131 5.87 1.00 -8.18
C LEU A 131 4.94 2.03 -8.81
N ALA A 132 3.77 1.60 -9.23
CA ALA A 132 2.69 2.46 -9.69
C ALA A 132 1.58 2.48 -8.63
N LEU A 133 1.23 3.68 -8.16
CA LEU A 133 0.13 3.91 -7.22
C LEU A 133 -0.81 4.97 -7.82
N ASP A 134 -2.12 4.75 -7.76
CA ASP A 134 -3.14 5.70 -8.20
C ASP A 134 -4.27 5.82 -7.16
N PHE A 135 -3.97 6.53 -6.06
CA PHE A 135 -4.94 6.75 -5.00
C PHE A 135 -6.08 7.69 -5.40
N THR A 136 -5.94 8.44 -6.50
CA THR A 136 -6.97 9.39 -6.98
C THR A 136 -8.29 8.67 -7.29
N ARG A 137 -8.20 7.39 -7.67
CA ARG A 137 -9.36 6.57 -7.99
C ARG A 137 -10.11 6.06 -6.76
N ASP A 138 -9.37 5.82 -5.67
CA ASP A 138 -9.86 5.08 -4.50
C ASP A 138 -10.14 5.97 -3.31
N VAL A 139 -9.47 7.11 -3.24
CA VAL A 139 -9.73 8.17 -2.28
C VAL A 139 -10.41 9.31 -3.02
N ALA A 140 -11.60 9.67 -2.57
CA ALA A 140 -12.42 10.72 -3.15
C ALA A 140 -13.12 10.34 -4.49
N GLY A 141 -13.37 9.04 -4.71
CA GLY A 141 -14.48 8.57 -5.56
C GLY A 141 -14.59 9.11 -6.98
N GLY A 142 -13.47 9.35 -7.69
CA GLY A 142 -13.28 9.43 -9.16
C GLY A 142 -14.15 10.36 -10.03
N THR A 143 -15.24 10.92 -9.49
CA THR A 143 -16.21 11.82 -10.14
C THR A 143 -17.01 12.65 -9.12
N ASP A 144 -17.12 12.20 -7.85
CA ASP A 144 -18.05 12.78 -6.86
C ASP A 144 -17.39 13.37 -5.59
N ALA A 145 -16.05 13.40 -5.47
CA ALA A 145 -15.44 14.14 -4.36
C ALA A 145 -15.52 15.64 -4.54
N THR A 146 -16.68 16.15 -4.18
CA THR A 146 -17.00 17.57 -4.02
C THR A 146 -16.08 18.32 -3.06
N ILE A 147 -15.25 17.63 -2.25
CA ILE A 147 -14.23 18.27 -1.41
C ILE A 147 -13.11 18.87 -2.26
N PHE A 148 -12.64 18.13 -3.26
CA PHE A 148 -11.61 18.59 -4.16
C PHE A 148 -12.29 18.88 -5.49
N ALA A 149 -12.53 20.15 -5.79
CA ALA A 149 -13.09 20.55 -7.08
C ALA A 149 -12.22 20.19 -8.31
N SER A 150 -11.21 19.33 -8.14
CA SER A 150 -10.23 18.88 -9.11
C SER A 150 -9.53 17.59 -8.66
N ASP A 151 -9.23 16.71 -9.62
CA ASP A 151 -8.35 15.55 -9.42
C ASP A 151 -6.94 15.98 -8.98
N TYR A 152 -6.25 15.13 -8.22
CA TYR A 152 -4.82 15.28 -7.92
C TYR A 152 -3.99 14.24 -8.68
N THR A 153 -2.71 14.57 -8.89
CA THR A 153 -1.73 13.66 -9.47
C THR A 153 -0.94 12.97 -8.37
N THR A 154 -0.83 11.65 -8.43
CA THR A 154 0.10 10.86 -7.60
C THR A 154 1.40 10.66 -8.36
N THR A 155 2.53 10.97 -7.72
CA THR A 155 3.86 10.65 -8.25
C THR A 155 4.61 9.76 -7.27
N VAL A 156 5.28 8.74 -7.80
CA VAL A 156 6.07 7.78 -7.02
C VAL A 156 7.53 7.88 -7.44
N SER A 157 8.44 7.91 -6.48
CA SER A 157 9.88 7.98 -6.73
C SER A 157 10.68 7.26 -5.65
N GLY A 158 11.98 7.04 -5.90
CA GLY A 158 12.87 6.43 -4.91
C GLY A 158 12.44 5.02 -4.48
N VAL A 159 11.82 4.25 -5.39
CA VAL A 159 11.36 2.89 -5.11
C VAL A 159 12.55 2.00 -4.81
N VAL A 160 12.53 1.38 -3.63
CA VAL A 160 13.51 0.39 -3.19
C VAL A 160 12.78 -0.77 -2.55
N GLY A 161 13.21 -2.00 -2.83
CA GLY A 161 12.55 -3.15 -2.25
C GLY A 161 12.99 -4.48 -2.82
N THR A 162 12.40 -5.54 -2.29
CA THR A 162 12.57 -6.92 -2.74
C THR A 162 11.25 -7.66 -2.68
N ALA A 163 11.05 -8.60 -3.61
CA ALA A 163 9.96 -9.57 -3.56
C ALA A 163 10.54 -10.99 -3.53
N THR A 164 10.05 -11.84 -2.64
CA THR A 164 10.42 -13.25 -2.58
C THR A 164 9.34 -14.07 -3.26
N PHE A 165 9.73 -14.96 -4.16
CA PHE A 165 8.82 -15.82 -4.91
C PHE A 165 9.05 -17.29 -4.58
N VAL A 166 7.96 -18.07 -4.61
CA VAL A 166 7.98 -19.53 -4.49
C VAL A 166 7.10 -20.10 -5.61
N GLN A 167 7.73 -20.81 -6.55
CA GLN A 167 7.04 -21.41 -7.71
C GLN A 167 6.26 -20.41 -8.59
N GLY A 168 6.76 -19.18 -8.70
CA GLY A 168 6.16 -18.10 -9.49
C GLY A 168 5.19 -17.22 -8.73
N GLU A 169 4.80 -17.62 -7.51
CA GLU A 169 3.89 -16.84 -6.66
C GLU A 169 4.67 -15.96 -5.69
N ALA A 170 4.24 -14.71 -5.49
CA ALA A 170 4.82 -13.83 -4.49
C ALA A 170 4.54 -14.40 -3.09
N ALA A 171 5.58 -14.64 -2.30
CA ALA A 171 5.49 -15.14 -0.93
C ALA A 171 5.69 -14.05 0.12
N SER A 172 6.34 -12.95 -0.24
CA SER A 172 6.47 -11.75 0.59
C SER A 172 6.99 -10.58 -0.24
N VAL A 173 6.52 -9.36 0.05
CA VAL A 173 7.02 -8.13 -0.60
C VAL A 173 7.52 -7.17 0.48
N ALA A 174 8.65 -6.52 0.24
CA ALA A 174 9.14 -5.43 1.06
C ALA A 174 9.50 -4.26 0.15
N VAL A 175 8.79 -3.15 0.24
CA VAL A 175 8.96 -1.96 -0.60
C VAL A 175 8.86 -0.70 0.23
N GLU A 176 9.70 0.27 -0.09
CA GLU A 176 9.58 1.66 0.36
C GLU A 176 9.70 2.58 -0.85
N ALA A 177 8.85 3.60 -0.91
CA ALA A 177 8.86 4.60 -1.96
C ALA A 177 8.47 5.97 -1.40
N GLN A 178 8.97 7.02 -2.04
CA GLN A 178 8.50 8.39 -1.82
C GLN A 178 7.26 8.63 -2.68
N VAL A 179 6.25 9.24 -2.09
CA VAL A 179 4.99 9.60 -2.76
C VAL A 179 4.84 11.11 -2.70
N ALA A 180 4.37 11.74 -3.78
CA ALA A 180 3.91 13.11 -3.72
C ALA A 180 2.55 13.26 -4.41
N LEU A 181 1.62 13.89 -3.70
CA LEU A 181 0.27 14.21 -4.18
C LEU A 181 0.22 15.69 -4.57
N GLN A 182 -0.22 15.99 -5.78
CA GLN A 182 -0.28 17.37 -6.26
C GLN A 182 -1.67 17.73 -6.78
N PHE A 183 -2.32 18.68 -6.11
CA PHE A 183 -3.52 19.34 -6.62
C PHE A 183 -3.15 20.43 -7.63
N PRO A 184 -4.01 20.69 -8.63
CA PRO A 184 -3.83 21.79 -9.58
C PRO A 184 -3.60 23.13 -8.87
N GLY A 185 -2.47 23.78 -9.18
CA GLY A 185 -2.10 25.08 -8.60
C GLY A 185 -1.56 25.03 -7.17
N SER A 186 -1.29 23.84 -6.61
CA SER A 186 -0.72 23.66 -5.27
C SER A 186 0.74 23.18 -5.30
N THR A 187 1.43 23.35 -4.17
CA THR A 187 2.70 22.67 -3.90
C THR A 187 2.46 21.18 -3.61
N PRO A 188 3.27 20.26 -4.14
CA PRO A 188 3.12 18.83 -3.85
C PRO A 188 3.23 18.51 -2.36
N LEU A 189 2.31 17.69 -1.88
CA LEU A 189 2.31 17.11 -0.54
C LEU A 189 3.15 15.84 -0.57
N SER A 190 4.28 15.85 0.13
CA SER A 190 5.22 14.73 0.14
C SER A 190 4.85 13.69 1.21
N GLY A 191 5.21 12.45 0.96
CA GLY A 191 4.88 11.32 1.81
C GLY A 191 5.69 10.08 1.49
N THR A 192 5.36 8.99 2.17
CA THR A 192 5.99 7.69 2.00
C THR A 192 4.95 6.60 1.85
N PHE A 193 5.21 5.67 0.95
CA PHE A 193 4.53 4.38 0.89
C PHE A 193 5.48 3.28 1.35
N ARG A 194 4.97 2.39 2.20
CA ARG A 194 5.71 1.23 2.69
C ARG A 194 4.84 -0.01 2.58
N LEU A 195 5.43 -1.12 2.15
CA LEU A 195 4.83 -2.46 2.14
C LEU A 195 5.82 -3.42 2.78
N THR A 196 5.38 -4.23 3.75
CA THR A 196 6.20 -5.27 4.39
C THR A 196 5.37 -6.52 4.61
N GLY A 197 5.76 -7.62 3.97
CA GLY A 197 4.94 -8.82 3.87
C GLY A 197 3.69 -8.49 3.04
N ASP A 198 2.55 -8.60 3.69
CA ASP A 198 1.22 -8.29 3.17
C ASP A 198 0.69 -6.95 3.71
N ARG A 199 1.42 -6.22 4.56
CA ARG A 199 0.92 -4.99 5.21
C ARG A 199 1.47 -3.73 4.56
N PHE A 200 0.61 -2.78 4.23
CA PHE A 200 1.02 -1.49 3.68
C PHE A 200 0.69 -0.32 4.61
N ALA A 201 1.43 0.78 4.43
CA ALA A 201 1.18 2.08 5.02
C ALA A 201 1.46 3.20 4.00
N LEU A 202 0.55 4.16 3.89
CA LEU A 202 0.73 5.43 3.18
C LEU A 202 0.60 6.56 4.18
N ALA A 203 1.64 7.38 4.30
CA ALA A 203 1.62 8.60 5.09
C ALA A 203 1.99 9.76 4.17
N VAL A 204 1.06 10.69 3.91
CA VAL A 204 1.29 11.89 3.11
C VAL A 204 1.06 13.12 3.98
N ASP A 205 2.05 14.02 3.96
CA ASP A 205 2.09 15.27 4.70
C ASP A 205 2.02 15.07 6.23
N ASP A 206 3.02 14.39 6.79
CA ASP A 206 3.18 14.16 8.24
C ASP A 206 3.77 15.35 9.01
N SER A 207 4.04 16.46 8.32
CA SER A 207 4.74 17.61 8.90
C SER A 207 3.87 18.37 9.91
N LEU A 208 4.33 18.63 11.13
CA LEU A 208 3.55 19.46 12.08
C LEU A 208 3.73 20.95 11.76
N GLU A 209 3.15 21.45 10.67
CA GLU A 209 3.12 22.91 10.47
C GLU A 209 2.07 23.57 11.35
N THR A 210 2.54 24.51 12.17
CA THR A 210 1.71 25.39 13.00
C THR A 210 1.42 26.67 12.22
N GLY A 211 0.19 26.89 11.75
CA GLY A 211 -0.20 28.20 11.20
C GLY A 211 -1.46 28.22 10.33
N PHE A 212 -2.04 29.41 10.16
CA PHE A 212 -3.07 29.68 9.16
C PHE A 212 -2.41 29.77 7.78
N GLY A 213 -2.45 28.69 7.00
CA GLY A 213 -1.79 28.56 5.70
C GLY A 213 -2.73 28.08 4.58
N SER A 214 -2.15 27.68 3.45
CA SER A 214 -2.86 27.04 2.33
C SER A 214 -3.61 25.79 2.78
N ALA A 215 -4.64 25.39 2.01
CA ALA A 215 -5.36 24.14 2.26
C ALA A 215 -4.37 22.98 2.36
N ARG A 216 -4.48 22.21 3.44
CA ARG A 216 -3.55 21.15 3.82
C ARG A 216 -4.33 19.86 4.01
N TYR A 217 -3.79 18.80 3.43
CA TYR A 217 -4.45 17.51 3.36
C TYR A 217 -3.48 16.41 3.81
N VAL A 218 -3.92 15.51 4.68
CA VAL A 218 -3.11 14.40 5.18
C VAL A 218 -3.81 13.10 4.85
N TRP A 219 -3.03 12.14 4.36
CA TRP A 219 -3.46 10.76 4.19
C TRP A 219 -2.67 9.90 5.17
N ASP A 220 -3.39 9.12 5.97
CA ASP A 220 -2.84 8.14 6.89
C ASP A 220 -3.59 6.82 6.66
N LEU A 221 -3.10 6.02 5.71
CA LEU A 221 -3.75 4.79 5.30
C LEU A 221 -2.89 3.62 5.74
N THR A 222 -3.50 2.63 6.38
CA THR A 222 -2.89 1.33 6.63
C THR A 222 -3.75 0.24 6.03
N GLY A 223 -3.16 -0.90 5.70
CA GLY A 223 -3.94 -1.98 5.14
C GLY A 223 -3.17 -3.25 4.87
N SER A 224 -3.79 -4.12 4.08
CA SER A 224 -3.24 -5.37 3.59
C SER A 224 -3.20 -5.46 2.07
N VAL A 225 -2.45 -6.42 1.54
CA VAL A 225 -2.37 -6.78 0.12
C VAL A 225 -2.93 -8.19 -0.05
N ALA A 226 -4.15 -8.31 -0.54
CA ALA A 226 -4.91 -9.57 -0.49
C ALA A 226 -4.28 -10.71 -1.29
N ASN A 227 -3.54 -10.40 -2.35
CA ASN A 227 -2.87 -11.36 -3.21
C ASN A 227 -1.40 -11.61 -2.85
N VAL A 228 -0.90 -11.02 -1.76
CA VAL A 228 0.40 -11.37 -1.17
C VAL A 228 0.12 -12.12 0.13
N PRO A 229 0.41 -13.43 0.21
CA PRO A 229 0.19 -14.19 1.43
C PRO A 229 0.96 -13.58 2.60
N GLU A 230 0.35 -13.60 3.79
CA GLU A 230 1.11 -13.41 5.02
C GLU A 230 2.31 -14.38 5.01
N PRO A 231 3.52 -13.92 5.38
CA PRO A 231 4.69 -14.78 5.41
C PRO A 231 4.45 -15.90 6.41
N ALA A 232 3.97 -17.04 5.92
CA ALA A 232 3.74 -18.21 6.74
C ALA A 232 5.04 -18.53 7.45
N SER A 233 5.00 -18.72 8.77
CA SER A 233 6.19 -19.00 9.58
C SER A 233 7.00 -20.19 9.02
N ALA A 234 6.33 -21.07 8.26
CA ALA A 234 6.93 -22.15 7.48
C ALA A 234 7.87 -21.70 6.36
N ALA A 235 7.57 -20.62 5.63
CA ALA A 235 8.46 -20.07 4.60
C ALA A 235 9.74 -19.48 5.21
N LEU A 236 9.62 -18.79 6.35
CA LEU A 236 10.77 -18.33 7.15
C LEU A 236 11.61 -19.51 7.66
N LEU A 237 10.97 -20.59 8.13
CA LEU A 237 11.65 -21.82 8.53
C LEU A 237 12.37 -22.50 7.35
N ALA A 238 11.76 -22.52 6.16
CA ALA A 238 12.35 -23.12 4.96
C ALA A 238 13.57 -22.31 4.47
N ALA A 239 13.47 -20.98 4.43
CA ALA A 239 14.58 -20.10 4.09
C ALA A 239 15.73 -20.21 5.11
N GLY A 240 15.41 -20.22 6.41
CA GLY A 240 16.39 -20.46 7.47
C GLY A 240 17.06 -21.84 7.36
N GLY A 241 16.29 -22.87 7.03
CA GLY A 241 16.79 -24.23 6.80
C GLY A 241 17.75 -24.32 5.61
N LEU A 242 17.45 -23.63 4.51
CA LEU A 242 18.32 -23.59 3.32
C LEU A 242 19.65 -22.87 3.59
N LEU A 243 19.63 -21.75 4.32
CA LEU A 243 20.84 -21.03 4.71
C LEU A 243 21.74 -21.85 5.65
N LEU A 244 21.13 -22.54 6.62
CA LEU A 244 21.86 -23.44 7.52
C LEU A 244 22.41 -24.67 6.78
N GLY A 245 21.64 -25.22 5.83
CA GLY A 245 22.06 -26.35 5.00
C GLY A 245 23.23 -26.01 4.07
N ALA A 246 23.21 -24.83 3.43
CA ALA A 246 24.28 -24.37 2.56
C ALA A 246 25.60 -24.14 3.32
N ARG A 247 25.53 -23.65 4.55
CA ARG A 247 26.72 -23.43 5.40
C ARG A 247 27.40 -24.75 5.79
N ARG A 248 26.63 -25.83 5.94
CA ARG A 248 27.15 -27.16 6.33
C ARG A 248 27.90 -27.89 5.22
N ARG A 249 27.74 -27.51 3.94
CA ARG A 249 28.46 -28.14 2.81
C ARG A 249 29.84 -27.52 2.52
N ARG A 250 30.26 -26.48 3.25
CA ARG A 250 31.55 -25.80 3.06
C ARG A 250 32.58 -26.07 4.17
N ALA A 251 32.26 -26.93 5.14
CA ALA A 251 33.18 -27.42 6.17
C ALA A 251 33.44 -28.91 5.95
#